data_AF-A0A3M0XWF0-F1
#
_entry.id   AF-A0A3M0XWF0-F1
#
_cell.length_a   1.000
_cell.length_b   1.000
_cell.length_c   1.000
_cell.angle_alpha   90.00
_cell.angle_beta   90.00
_cell.angle_gamma   90.00
#
_symmetry.space_group_name_H-M   'P 1'
#
loop_
_entity.id
_entity.type
_entity.pdbx_description
1 polymer ?
#
loop_
_entity_poly.entity_id
_entity_poly.type
_entity_poly.pdbx_seq_one_letter_code
_entity_poly.pdbx_strand_id
1 'polypeptide(L)'
;MPESGLMNPEDVDTSKIPPAIWLVKDHGVYLMSNGLPGNGEKSPVVYAEEMDPDSNPDDWYVRAEAVFGGDDCCIALSADIPANVRRANPDGKHLKLSITPGAVMVLCG
;
A
#
# COMPACT_ATOMS: atom_id res chain seq x y z
N MET A 1 -0.21 -4.81 -30.31
CA MET A 1 0.69 -4.55 -29.17
C MET A 1 1.28 -3.17 -29.40
N PRO A 2 1.17 -2.22 -28.45
CA PRO A 2 1.89 -0.95 -28.53
C PRO A 2 3.40 -1.20 -28.63
N GLU A 3 4.13 -0.34 -29.34
CA GLU A 3 5.57 -0.52 -29.62
C GLU A 3 6.44 -0.63 -28.36
N SER A 4 5.97 -0.11 -27.22
CA SER A 4 6.64 -0.17 -25.93
C SER A 4 6.30 -1.42 -25.10
N GLY A 5 5.32 -2.23 -25.52
CA GLY A 5 4.75 -3.29 -24.68
C GLY A 5 3.96 -2.79 -23.47
N LEU A 6 3.85 -1.47 -23.27
CA LEU A 6 3.07 -0.84 -22.21
C LEU A 6 1.69 -0.45 -22.75
N MET A 7 0.61 -0.80 -22.05
CA MET A 7 -0.74 -0.33 -22.39
C MET A 7 -0.77 1.21 -22.38
N ASN A 8 -1.47 1.81 -23.36
CA ASN A 8 -1.69 3.25 -23.29
C ASN A 8 -2.67 3.53 -22.15
N PRO A 9 -2.50 4.62 -21.38
CA PRO A 9 -3.44 4.97 -20.32
C PRO A 9 -4.89 5.14 -20.80
N GLU A 10 -5.09 5.53 -22.07
CA GLU A 10 -6.40 5.64 -22.73
C GLU A 10 -7.09 4.29 -22.96
N ASP A 11 -6.32 3.19 -23.00
CA ASP A 11 -6.84 1.83 -23.12
C ASP A 11 -7.35 1.28 -21.76
N VAL A 12 -7.12 2.01 -20.67
CA VAL A 12 -7.54 1.64 -19.33
C VAL A 12 -8.89 2.28 -18.99
N ASP A 13 -9.93 1.45 -18.89
CA ASP A 13 -11.22 1.88 -18.38
C ASP A 13 -11.17 2.09 -16.86
N THR A 14 -10.81 3.30 -16.44
CA THR A 14 -10.66 3.67 -15.02
C THR A 14 -11.97 3.57 -14.24
N SER A 15 -13.13 3.57 -14.91
CA SER A 15 -14.43 3.38 -14.25
C SER A 15 -14.60 1.97 -13.67
N LYS A 16 -13.80 1.00 -14.14
CA LYS A 16 -13.77 -0.38 -13.65
C LYS A 16 -12.76 -0.61 -12.53
N ILE A 17 -11.99 0.41 -12.14
CA ILE A 17 -11.00 0.33 -11.07
C ILE A 17 -11.58 1.00 -9.83
N PRO A 18 -12.06 0.22 -8.84
CA PRO A 18 -12.59 0.81 -7.62
C PRO A 18 -11.48 1.56 -6.86
N PRO A 19 -11.80 2.67 -6.17
CA PRO A 19 -10.86 3.30 -5.25
C PRO A 19 -10.41 2.32 -4.17
N ALA A 20 -9.11 2.28 -3.91
CA ALA A 20 -8.51 1.39 -2.93
C ALA A 20 -7.26 2.03 -2.32
N ILE A 21 -6.93 1.59 -1.11
CA ILE A 21 -5.59 1.74 -0.56
C ILE A 21 -4.81 0.48 -0.93
N TRP A 22 -3.67 0.63 -1.56
CA TRP A 22 -2.76 -0.46 -1.87
C TRP A 22 -1.74 -0.63 -0.76
N LEU A 23 -1.67 -1.84 -0.22
CA LEU A 23 -0.53 -2.32 0.56
C LEU A 23 0.46 -2.98 -0.39
N VAL A 24 1.63 -2.39 -0.54
CA VAL A 24 2.65 -2.79 -1.50
C VAL A 24 3.87 -3.30 -0.75
N LYS A 25 4.43 -4.41 -1.23
CA LYS A 25 5.77 -4.88 -0.91
C LYS A 25 6.59 -4.90 -2.20
N ASP A 26 7.64 -4.09 -2.23
CA ASP A 26 8.59 -3.88 -3.33
C ASP A 26 9.92 -3.45 -2.67
N HIS A 27 10.45 -2.27 -2.94
CA HIS A 27 11.53 -1.67 -2.16
C HIS A 27 10.99 -1.10 -0.84
N GLY A 28 10.78 -2.00 0.12
CA GLY A 28 10.11 -1.74 1.39
C GLY A 28 8.65 -2.18 1.39
N VAL A 29 7.96 -1.89 2.49
CA VAL A 29 6.51 -2.13 2.62
C VAL A 29 5.81 -0.80 2.91
N TYR A 30 4.81 -0.45 2.11
CA TYR A 30 4.15 0.85 2.20
C TYR A 30 2.69 0.81 1.77
N LEU A 31 1.95 1.86 2.17
CA LEU A 31 0.62 2.15 1.69
C LEU A 31 0.64 3.26 0.66
N MET A 32 -0.17 3.14 -0.39
CA MET A 32 -0.42 4.19 -1.37
C MET A 32 -1.88 4.17 -1.87
N SER A 33 -2.35 5.26 -2.45
CA SER A 33 -3.64 5.28 -3.14
C SER A 33 -3.48 4.73 -4.56
N ASN A 34 -4.48 3.98 -5.05
CA ASN A 34 -4.56 3.62 -6.47
C ASN A 34 -5.18 4.71 -7.35
N GLY A 35 -5.67 5.79 -6.73
CA GLY A 35 -6.13 6.98 -7.41
C GLY A 35 -5.07 8.08 -7.46
N LEU A 36 -5.51 9.31 -7.73
CA LEU A 36 -4.67 10.50 -7.79
C LEU A 36 -5.07 11.48 -6.68
N PRO A 37 -4.69 11.22 -5.41
CA PRO A 37 -4.90 12.18 -4.33
C PRO A 37 -4.09 13.46 -4.61
N GLY A 38 -4.66 14.64 -4.33
CA GLY A 38 -3.93 15.91 -4.47
C GLY A 38 -3.80 16.44 -5.91
N ASN A 39 -4.80 16.25 -6.77
CA ASN A 39 -4.88 16.83 -8.12
C ASN A 39 -3.81 16.34 -9.13
N GLY A 40 -3.34 15.10 -9.00
CA GLY A 40 -2.44 14.48 -10.00
C GLY A 40 -0.95 14.63 -9.71
N GLU A 41 -0.57 15.15 -8.53
CA GLU A 41 0.77 14.97 -8.00
C GLU A 41 1.05 13.50 -7.67
N LYS A 42 2.34 13.14 -7.49
CA LYS A 42 2.75 11.78 -7.11
C LYS A 42 1.98 11.36 -5.85
N SER A 43 1.29 10.21 -5.89
CA SER A 43 0.55 9.71 -4.72
C SER A 43 1.49 9.66 -3.53
N PRO A 44 1.11 10.22 -2.37
CA PRO A 44 1.90 10.07 -1.16
C PRO A 44 1.98 8.58 -0.83
N VAL A 45 3.15 8.17 -0.35
CA VAL A 45 3.43 6.83 0.15
C VAL A 45 3.73 6.93 1.64
N VAL A 46 3.28 5.94 2.41
CA VAL A 46 3.57 5.84 3.84
C VAL A 46 4.17 4.47 4.11
N TYR A 47 5.44 4.44 4.50
CA TYR A 47 6.14 3.19 4.79
C TYR A 47 5.77 2.63 6.16
N ALA A 48 5.79 1.31 6.27
CA ALA A 48 5.78 0.61 7.54
C ALA A 48 7.12 0.86 8.25
N GLU A 49 7.09 1.35 9.49
CA GLU A 49 8.29 1.74 10.25
C GLU A 49 9.32 0.62 10.38
N GLU A 50 8.85 -0.63 10.43
CA GLU A 50 9.67 -1.83 10.57
C GLU A 50 10.30 -2.33 9.27
N MET A 51 9.83 -1.85 8.12
CA MET A 51 10.20 -2.30 6.76
C MET A 51 10.42 -1.11 5.81
N ASP A 52 10.76 0.05 6.37
CA ASP A 52 11.20 1.23 5.63
C ASP A 52 12.71 1.08 5.30
N PRO A 53 13.10 1.02 4.02
CA PRO A 53 14.50 0.89 3.62
C PRO A 53 15.39 2.06 4.05
N ASP A 54 14.83 3.27 4.20
CA ASP A 54 15.59 4.44 4.62
C ASP A 54 15.91 4.37 6.12
N SER A 55 14.96 3.86 6.91
CA SER A 55 15.08 3.75 8.36
C SER A 55 15.75 2.43 8.82
N ASN A 56 15.61 1.35 8.04
CA ASN A 56 16.11 0.01 8.36
C ASN A 56 16.90 -0.59 7.18
N PRO A 57 17.98 0.06 6.71
CA PRO A 57 18.66 -0.30 5.46
C PRO A 57 19.23 -1.73 5.44
N ASP A 58 19.57 -2.27 6.60
CA ASP A 58 20.27 -3.56 6.72
C ASP A 58 19.33 -4.78 6.76
N ASP A 59 18.07 -4.63 7.19
CA ASP A 59 17.20 -5.78 7.49
C ASP A 59 15.74 -5.63 7.06
N TRP A 60 15.34 -4.51 6.44
CA TRP A 60 13.96 -4.32 5.94
C TRP A 60 13.51 -5.47 5.04
N TYR A 61 14.39 -5.96 4.15
CA TYR A 61 14.06 -7.01 3.19
C TYR A 61 13.78 -8.34 3.88
N VAL A 62 14.63 -8.74 4.82
CA VAL A 62 14.46 -10.01 5.57
C VAL A 62 13.16 -9.98 6.38
N ARG A 63 12.82 -8.83 6.97
CA ARG A 63 11.55 -8.64 7.70
C ARG A 63 10.35 -8.70 6.75
N ALA A 64 10.41 -8.02 5.61
CA ALA A 64 9.35 -8.05 4.60
C ALA A 64 9.17 -9.46 4.03
N GLU A 65 10.25 -10.18 3.73
CA GLU A 65 10.22 -11.57 3.25
C GLU A 65 9.55 -12.51 4.25
N ALA A 66 9.81 -12.35 5.55
CA ALA A 66 9.17 -13.16 6.58
C ALA A 66 7.64 -12.99 6.65
N VAL A 67 7.10 -11.86 6.18
CA VAL A 67 5.67 -11.55 6.21
C VAL A 67 4.98 -11.77 4.87
N PHE A 68 5.63 -11.39 3.77
CA PHE A 68 5.05 -11.36 2.43
C PHE A 68 5.64 -12.41 1.47
N GLY A 69 6.74 -13.08 1.86
CA GLY A 69 7.54 -13.90 0.97
C GLY A 69 8.52 -13.08 0.10
N GLY A 70 9.26 -13.78 -0.76
CA GLY A 70 10.33 -13.18 -1.56
C GLY A 70 9.84 -12.27 -2.70
N ASP A 71 8.65 -12.52 -3.25
CA ASP A 71 8.13 -11.82 -4.44
C ASP A 71 7.45 -10.49 -4.11
N ASP A 72 7.38 -9.59 -5.10
CA ASP A 72 6.67 -8.32 -4.98
C ASP A 72 5.16 -8.55 -4.96
N CYS A 73 4.45 -7.77 -4.16
CA CYS A 73 3.01 -7.93 -4.04
C CYS A 73 2.29 -6.59 -3.87
N CYS A 74 1.03 -6.56 -4.28
CA CYS A 74 0.11 -5.46 -4.03
C CYS A 74 -1.24 -6.04 -3.58
N ILE A 75 -1.71 -5.61 -2.41
CA ILE A 75 -2.98 -6.01 -1.83
C ILE A 75 -3.90 -4.80 -1.82
N ALA A 76 -5.04 -4.91 -2.50
CA ALA A 76 -6.07 -3.88 -2.47
C ALA A 76 -6.88 -3.97 -1.17
N LEU A 77 -6.81 -2.90 -0.39
CA LEU A 77 -7.59 -2.71 0.83
C LEU A 77 -8.72 -1.70 0.56
N SER A 78 -9.79 -1.79 1.36
CA SER A 78 -10.92 -0.84 1.23
C SER A 78 -10.46 0.61 1.41
N ALA A 79 -10.92 1.48 0.51
CA ALA A 79 -10.69 2.93 0.60
C ALA A 79 -11.30 3.57 1.86
N ASP A 80 -12.19 2.87 2.57
CA ASP A 80 -12.79 3.35 3.82
C ASP A 80 -11.85 3.22 5.03
N ILE A 81 -10.76 2.46 4.92
CA ILE A 81 -9.85 2.19 6.05
C ILE A 81 -9.33 3.48 6.70
N PRO A 82 -8.79 4.48 5.96
CA PRO A 82 -8.29 5.71 6.58
C PRO A 82 -9.37 6.44 7.39
N ALA A 83 -10.59 6.55 6.85
CA ALA A 83 -11.70 7.20 7.53
C ALA A 83 -12.17 6.41 8.77
N ASN A 84 -12.22 5.08 8.67
CA ASN A 84 -12.60 4.20 9.77
C ASN A 84 -11.58 4.22 10.91
N VAL A 85 -10.28 4.15 10.58
CA VAL A 85 -9.18 4.24 11.55
C VAL A 85 -9.19 5.61 12.22
N ARG A 86 -9.31 6.70 11.45
CA ARG A 86 -9.33 8.06 12.00
C ARG A 86 -10.55 8.34 12.88
N ARG A 87 -11.67 7.65 12.62
CA ARG A 87 -12.87 7.71 13.48
C ARG A 87 -12.68 6.92 14.77
N ALA A 88 -12.05 5.75 14.69
CA ALA A 88 -11.83 4.86 15.84
C ALA A 88 -10.70 5.35 16.77
N ASN A 89 -9.65 5.96 16.21
CA ASN A 89 -8.58 6.62 16.96
C ASN A 89 -8.29 8.01 16.37
N PRO A 90 -9.01 9.05 16.82
CA PRO A 90 -8.85 10.40 16.32
C PRO A 90 -7.45 11.01 16.47
N ASP A 91 -6.76 10.66 17.54
CA ASP A 91 -5.44 11.20 17.88
C ASP A 91 -4.30 10.24 17.51
N GLY A 92 -4.65 9.12 16.88
CA GLY A 92 -3.71 8.09 16.43
C GLY A 92 -2.77 8.62 15.37
N LYS A 93 -1.48 8.38 15.57
CA LYS A 93 -0.42 8.74 14.62
C LYS A 93 0.08 7.57 13.78
N HIS A 94 -0.29 6.35 14.16
CA HIS A 94 0.17 5.12 13.53
C HIS A 94 -1.03 4.26 13.14
N LEU A 95 -0.94 3.65 11.96
CA LEU A 95 -1.83 2.57 11.52
C LEU A 95 -1.12 1.24 11.75
N LYS A 96 -1.77 0.30 12.44
CA LYS A 96 -1.22 -1.03 12.68
C LYS A 96 -1.95 -2.06 11.84
N LEU A 97 -1.18 -2.93 11.18
CA LEU A 97 -1.70 -4.04 10.40
C LEU A 97 -1.21 -5.35 11.01
N SER A 98 -2.08 -6.37 11.05
CA SER A 98 -1.69 -7.74 11.33
C SER A 98 -1.91 -8.57 10.06
N ILE A 99 -0.85 -9.21 9.60
CA ILE A 99 -0.83 -9.92 8.33
C ILE A 99 -0.62 -11.40 8.60
N THR A 100 -1.44 -12.23 7.97
CA THR A 100 -1.39 -13.69 8.03
C THR A 100 -1.56 -14.26 6.62
N PRO A 101 -1.24 -15.54 6.37
CA PRO A 101 -1.37 -16.16 5.04
C PRO A 101 -2.77 -16.11 4.40
N GLY A 102 -3.82 -15.70 5.12
CA GLY A 102 -5.17 -15.56 4.58
C GLY A 102 -5.88 -14.25 4.91
N ALA A 103 -5.23 -13.31 5.61
CA ALA A 103 -5.90 -12.08 6.03
C ALA A 103 -4.92 -10.93 6.30
N VAL A 104 -5.35 -9.72 5.96
CA VAL A 104 -4.80 -8.45 6.42
C VAL A 104 -5.83 -7.80 7.32
N MET A 105 -5.49 -7.62 8.59
CA MET A 105 -6.35 -7.06 9.62
C MET A 105 -5.86 -5.66 10.01
N VAL A 106 -6.77 -4.69 9.99
CA VAL A 106 -6.49 -3.35 10.53
C VAL A 106 -6.73 -3.37 12.04
N LEU A 107 -5.69 -3.04 12.80
CA LEU A 107 -5.77 -2.93 14.25
C LEU A 107 -5.95 -1.45 14.63
N CYS A 108 -7.00 -1.14 15.39
CA CYS A 108 -7.09 0.15 16.07
C CYS A 108 -6.18 0.10 17.30
N GLY A 109 -5.07 0.85 17.24
CA GLY A 109 -4.22 1.13 18.39
C GLY A 109 -4.68 2.36 19.15
#